data_AF-A0A2E0QUT0-F1
#
_entry.id   AF-A0A2E0QUT0-F1
#
_cell.length_a   1.000
_cell.length_b   1.000
_cell.length_c   1.000
_cell.angle_alpha   90.00
_cell.angle_beta   90.00
_cell.angle_gamma   90.00
#
_symmetry.space_group_name_H-M   'P 1'
#
loop_
_entity.id
_entity.type
_entity.pdbx_description
1 polymer ?
#
loop_
_entity_poly.entity_id
_entity_poly.type
_entity_poly.pdbx_seq_one_letter_code
_entity_poly.pdbx_strand_id
1 'polypeptide(L)' 'MKKKPQSRHGVRAKGKTQTSISLREDLLNRAKEAAEGENRSFSNWLENLLAEKLREEEEKKKSS' A
#
# COMPACT_ATOMS: atom_id res chain seq x y z
N MET A 1 40.06 -12.53 0.95
CA MET A 1 38.72 -13.15 0.79
C MET A 1 37.80 -12.18 0.07
N LYS A 2 37.35 -12.47 -1.17
CA LYS A 2 36.41 -11.61 -1.91
C LYS A 2 34.99 -11.87 -1.38
N LYS A 3 34.36 -10.87 -0.73
CA LYS A 3 32.96 -10.94 -0.28
C LYS A 3 32.07 -11.11 -1.51
N LYS A 4 31.29 -12.20 -1.58
CA LYS A 4 30.28 -12.39 -2.63
C LYS A 4 29.25 -11.25 -2.53
N PRO A 5 28.84 -10.61 -3.64
CA PRO A 5 27.79 -9.61 -3.60
C PRO A 5 26.51 -10.27 -3.08
N GLN A 6 25.97 -9.76 -1.96
CA GLN A 6 24.66 -10.19 -1.49
C GLN A 6 23.65 -9.87 -2.58
N SER A 7 23.06 -10.92 -3.13
CA SER A 7 21.88 -10.85 -4.00
C SER A 7 20.87 -9.87 -3.38
N ARG A 8 20.57 -8.77 -4.08
CA ARG A 8 19.52 -7.80 -3.69
C ARG A 8 18.11 -8.37 -3.89
N HIS A 9 17.97 -9.60 -4.39
CA HIS A 9 16.68 -10.24 -4.57
C HIS A 9 16.14 -10.72 -3.22
N GLY A 10 15.10 -10.04 -2.72
CA GLY A 10 14.32 -10.49 -1.56
C GLY A 10 14.41 -9.62 -0.31
N VAL A 11 15.23 -8.55 -0.29
CA VAL A 11 15.27 -7.64 0.87
C VAL A 11 14.08 -6.70 0.82
N ARG A 12 13.11 -6.90 1.72
CA ARG A 12 11.97 -6.01 1.90
C ARG A 12 12.44 -4.60 2.29
N ALA A 13 11.74 -3.57 1.82
CA ALA A 13 12.03 -2.21 2.24
C ALA A 13 11.86 -2.07 3.77
N LYS A 14 12.79 -1.37 4.42
CA LYS A 14 12.75 -1.16 5.88
C LYS A 14 11.42 -0.49 6.26
N GLY A 15 10.71 -1.07 7.22
CA GLY A 15 9.41 -0.58 7.69
C GLY A 15 8.21 -1.00 6.83
N LYS A 16 8.41 -1.76 5.74
CA LYS A 16 7.31 -2.32 4.95
C LYS A 16 7.08 -3.80 5.27
N THR A 17 5.81 -4.16 5.45
CA THR A 17 5.37 -5.56 5.55
C THR A 17 4.54 -5.92 4.32
N GLN A 18 4.36 -7.23 4.08
CA GLN A 18 3.49 -7.74 3.04
C GLN A 18 2.36 -8.52 3.71
N THR A 19 1.14 -8.23 3.29
CA THR A 19 -0.06 -8.97 3.68
C THR A 19 -0.86 -9.34 2.44
N SER A 20 -1.69 -10.36 2.56
CA SER A 20 -2.66 -10.76 1.53
C SER A 20 -4.05 -10.40 2.02
N ILE A 21 -4.85 -9.78 1.14
CA ILE A 21 -6.24 -9.45 1.41
C ILE A 21 -7.12 -10.06 0.33
N SER A 22 -8.32 -10.50 0.71
CA SER A 22 -9.37 -10.89 -0.22
C SER A 22 -10.32 -9.72 -0.40
N LEU A 23 -10.60 -9.37 -1.65
CA LEU A 23 -11.55 -8.33 -2.02
C LEU A 23 -12.64 -8.94 -2.91
N ARG A 24 -13.84 -8.36 -2.87
CA ARG A 24 -14.84 -8.64 -3.91
C ARG A 24 -14.28 -8.18 -5.27
N GLU A 25 -14.58 -8.93 -6.32
CA GLU A 25 -14.01 -8.70 -7.65
C GLU A 25 -14.42 -7.34 -8.23
N ASP A 26 -15.68 -6.94 -8.04
CA ASP A 26 -16.21 -5.63 -8.42
C ASP A 26 -15.41 -4.48 -7.79
N LEU A 27 -15.09 -4.61 -6.50
CA LEU A 27 -14.32 -3.63 -5.76
C LEU A 27 -12.86 -3.58 -6.24
N LEU A 28 -12.25 -4.74 -6.50
CA LEU A 28 -10.87 -4.80 -7.00
C LEU A 28 -10.74 -4.11 -8.36
N ASN A 29 -11.69 -4.34 -9.27
CA ASN A 29 -11.66 -3.72 -10.60
C ASN A 29 -11.81 -2.20 -10.52
N ARG A 30 -12.80 -1.71 -9.77
CA ARG A 30 -12.98 -0.26 -9.54
C ARG A 30 -11.77 0.39 -8.90
N ALA A 31 -11.13 -0.29 -7.95
CA ALA A 31 -9.95 0.23 -7.27
C ALA A 31 -8.72 0.27 -8.20
N LYS A 32 -8.58 -0.68 -9.13
CA LYS A 32 -7.54 -0.64 -10.16
C LYS A 32 -7.76 0.50 -11.14
N GLU A 33 -8.99 0.70 -11.62
CA GLU A 33 -9.36 1.81 -12.51
C GLU A 33 -9.08 3.16 -11.84
N ALA A 34 -9.42 3.31 -10.55
CA ALA A 34 -9.12 4.52 -9.79
C ALA A 34 -7.61 4.77 -9.67
N ALA A 35 -6.83 3.74 -9.36
CA ALA A 35 -5.37 3.84 -9.28
C ALA A 35 -4.74 4.24 -10.62
N GLU A 36 -5.24 3.67 -11.73
CA GLU A 36 -4.81 4.01 -13.08
C GLU A 36 -5.17 5.45 -13.45
N GLY A 37 -6.38 5.90 -13.11
CA GLY A 37 -6.83 7.28 -13.32
C GLY A 37 -5.98 8.32 -12.58
N GLU A 38 -5.39 7.94 -11.43
CA GLU A 38 -4.44 8.77 -10.68
C GLU A 38 -2.98 8.61 -11.13
N ASN A 39 -2.71 7.79 -12.16
CA ASN A 39 -1.36 7.44 -12.63
C ASN A 39 -0.48 6.87 -11.50
N ARG A 40 -1.04 5.99 -10.67
CA ARG A 40 -0.38 5.36 -9.52
C ARG A 40 -0.43 3.84 -9.63
N SER A 41 0.54 3.16 -9.01
CA SER A 41 0.42 1.71 -8.84
C SER A 41 -0.70 1.38 -7.85
N PHE A 42 -1.42 0.29 -8.08
CA PHE A 42 -2.50 -0.15 -7.19
C PHE A 42 -2.07 -0.27 -5.71
N SER A 43 -0.87 -0.78 -5.45
CA SER A 43 -0.33 -0.91 -4.09
C SER A 43 -0.08 0.43 -3.40
N ASN A 44 0.48 1.40 -4.13
CA ASN A 44 0.76 2.75 -3.61
C ASN A 44 -0.55 3.51 -3.41
N TRP A 45 -1.47 3.41 -4.38
CA TRP A 45 -2.80 3.99 -4.27
C TRP A 45 -3.54 3.49 -3.03
N LEU A 46 -3.53 2.17 -2.79
CA LEU A 46 -4.17 1.57 -1.61
C LEU A 46 -3.49 1.98 -0.29
N GLU A 47 -2.15 2.08 -0.26
CA GLU A 47 -1.38 2.55 0.90
C GLU A 47 -1.79 4.00 1.27
N ASN A 48 -1.90 4.89 0.29
CA ASN A 48 -2.33 6.28 0.52
C ASN A 48 -3.78 6.38 0.96
N LEU A 49 -4.69 5.65 0.30
CA LEU A 49 -6.11 5.64 0.65
C LEU A 49 -6.32 5.22 2.12
N LEU A 50 -5.61 4.18 2.56
CA LEU A 50 -5.67 3.72 3.94
C LEU A 50 -5.12 4.77 4.92
N ALA A 51 -3.99 5.40 4.59
CA ALA A 51 -3.41 6.46 5.42
C ALA A 51 -4.34 7.66 5.58
N GLU A 52 -4.99 8.10 4.50
CA GLU A 52 -5.96 9.20 4.52
C GLU A 52 -7.18 8.85 5.38
N LYS A 53 -7.72 7.64 5.24
CA LYS A 53 -8.88 7.20 6.04
C LYS A 53 -8.57 7.15 7.53
N LEU A 54 -7.40 6.64 7.91
CA LEU A 54 -6.98 6.60 9.31
C LEU A 54 -6.79 8.02 9.87
N ARG A 55 -6.21 8.93 9.10
CA ARG A 55 -6.07 10.35 9.49
C ARG A 55 -7.43 11.01 9.74
N GLU A 56 -8.40 10.82 8.83
CA GLU A 56 -9.77 11.33 8.98
C GLU A 56 -10.45 10.79 10.26
N GLU A 57 -10.22 9.52 10.60
CA GLU A 57 -10.76 8.92 11.83
C GLU A 57 -10.11 9.48 13.10
N GLU A 58 -8.81 9.73 13.07
CA GLU A 58 -8.09 10.36 14.18
C GLU A 58 -8.54 11.80 14.42
N GLU A 59 -8.77 12.56 13.36
CA GLU A 59 -9.31 13.93 13.43
C GLU A 59 -10.71 13.94 14.04
N LYS A 60 -11.60 13.04 13.58
CA LYS A 60 -12.96 12.91 14.15
C LYS A 60 -12.95 12.60 15.65
N LYS A 61 -12.04 11.74 16.10
CA LYS A 61 -11.88 11.38 17.52
C LYS A 61 -11.38 12.54 18.38
N LYS A 62 -10.57 13.44 17.84
CA LYS A 62 -10.05 14.61 18.57
C LYS A 62 -11.08 15.74 18.71
N SER A 63 -12.06 15.78 17.82
CA SER A 63 -13.15 16.77 17.83
C SER A 63 -14.41 16.30 18.55
N SER A 64 -14.43 15.07 19.07
CA SER A 64 -15.51 14.50 19.89
C SER A 64 -15.10 14.49 21.36
#